data_AF-A0A842WI76-F1
#
_entry.id   AF-A0A842WI76-F1
#
_cell.length_a   1.000
_cell.length_b   1.000
_cell.length_c   1.000
_cell.angle_alpha   90.00
_cell.angle_beta   90.00
_cell.angle_gamma   90.00
#
_symmetry.space_group_name_H-M   'P 1'
#
loop_
_entity.id
_entity.type
_entity.pdbx_description
1 polymer ?
#
loop_
_entity_poly.entity_id
_entity_poly.type
_entity_poly.pdbx_seq_one_letter_code
_entity_poly.pdbx_strand_id
1 'polypeptide(L)'
;MGTRKAFVFSLDSFVAFVLTVAALYSLLFFATVPAAYYSSLTQANYLAKDTLLALATTTAGEGAAHCSEGQTYLDCVIEDKKAARIYIGSKGQEGGYDESALVPAQFGYKIETLDFSEGDGEINFSDADWSEVYNTADDPQSANKKEYHKLKAAAHALYFGYSQAPEGGEESPLHYVSCGGEYTICSWPEPFIYYGSYDHEGNTDIVGDAYSRVVRFTVYT
;
A
#
# COMPACT_ATOMS: atom_id res chain seq x y z
N MET A 1 21.65 23.93 -71.24
CA MET A 1 20.82 24.49 -70.14
C MET A 1 20.21 23.43 -69.20
N GLY A 2 20.25 22.12 -69.49
CA GLY A 2 19.61 21.08 -68.64
C GLY A 2 20.36 20.67 -67.37
N THR A 3 21.69 20.80 -67.34
CA THR A 3 22.54 20.28 -66.24
C THR A 3 22.36 20.99 -64.90
N ARG A 4 22.05 22.30 -64.91
CA ARG A 4 21.81 23.05 -63.66
C ARG A 4 20.53 22.62 -62.92
N LYS A 5 19.49 22.23 -63.65
CA LYS A 5 18.22 21.78 -63.04
C LYS A 5 18.39 20.41 -62.36
N ALA A 6 19.13 19.49 -63.00
CA ALA A 6 19.42 18.18 -62.42
C ALA A 6 20.23 18.28 -61.12
N PHE A 7 21.19 19.20 -61.04
CA PHE A 7 21.97 19.43 -59.82
C PHE A 7 21.10 19.94 -58.66
N VAL A 8 20.20 20.90 -58.92
CA VAL A 8 19.29 21.45 -57.90
C VAL A 8 18.34 20.38 -57.37
N PHE A 9 17.78 19.52 -58.24
CA PHE A 9 16.95 18.39 -57.82
C PHE A 9 17.71 17.38 -56.96
N SER A 10 18.99 17.13 -57.25
CA SER A 10 19.82 16.21 -56.45
C SER A 10 20.15 16.79 -55.07
N LEU A 11 20.35 18.10 -54.97
CA LEU A 11 20.66 18.79 -53.71
C LEU A 11 19.43 18.82 -52.79
N ASP A 12 18.25 19.11 -53.32
CA ASP A 12 17.00 19.11 -52.54
C ASP A 12 16.65 17.72 -52.00
N SER A 13 16.78 16.69 -52.85
CA SER A 13 16.59 15.28 -52.45
C SER A 13 17.58 14.85 -51.37
N PHE A 14 18.83 15.31 -51.44
CA PHE A 14 19.85 15.02 -50.42
C PHE A 14 19.52 15.69 -49.08
N VAL A 15 19.12 16.96 -49.09
CA VAL A 15 18.73 17.69 -47.87
C VAL A 15 17.50 17.04 -47.23
N ALA A 16 16.48 16.70 -48.01
CA ALA A 16 15.30 16.00 -47.52
C ALA A 16 15.64 14.63 -46.90
N PHE A 17 16.54 13.88 -47.53
CA PHE A 17 17.02 12.60 -46.99
C PHE A 17 17.76 12.79 -45.66
N VAL A 18 18.70 13.74 -45.57
CA VAL A 18 19.43 14.02 -44.33
C VAL A 18 18.50 14.46 -43.20
N LEU A 19 17.52 15.31 -43.49
CA LEU A 19 16.51 15.72 -42.50
C LEU A 19 15.66 14.54 -42.03
N THR A 20 15.27 13.66 -42.94
CA THR A 20 14.50 12.45 -42.60
C THR A 20 15.31 11.52 -41.70
N VAL A 21 16.59 11.30 -42.04
CA VAL A 21 17.51 10.49 -41.23
C VAL A 21 17.70 11.12 -39.85
N ALA A 22 17.96 12.43 -39.77
CA ALA A 22 18.10 13.14 -38.51
C ALA A 22 16.83 13.06 -37.64
N ALA A 23 15.65 13.18 -38.25
CA ALA A 23 14.37 13.05 -37.55
C ALA A 23 14.15 11.62 -37.03
N LEU A 24 14.43 10.60 -37.83
CA LEU A 24 14.33 9.19 -37.42
C LEU A 24 15.29 8.86 -36.28
N TYR A 25 16.55 9.31 -36.36
CA TYR A 25 17.51 9.13 -35.28
C TYR A 25 17.11 9.87 -34.01
N SER A 26 16.54 11.07 -34.11
CA SER A 26 16.03 11.80 -32.96
C SER A 26 14.85 11.07 -32.31
N LEU A 27 13.91 10.55 -33.10
CA LEU A 27 12.80 9.75 -32.59
C LEU A 27 13.27 8.47 -31.91
N LEU A 28 14.21 7.73 -32.51
CA LEU A 28 14.82 6.55 -31.91
C LEU A 28 15.54 6.88 -30.60
N PHE A 29 16.27 8.00 -30.56
CA PHE A 29 16.91 8.46 -29.34
C PHE A 29 15.86 8.76 -28.25
N PHE A 30 14.82 9.54 -28.55
CA PHE A 30 13.76 9.82 -27.58
C PHE A 30 12.94 8.60 -27.16
N ALA A 31 12.78 7.61 -28.04
CA ALA A 31 12.09 6.35 -27.73
C ALA A 31 12.92 5.41 -26.84
N THR A 32 14.25 5.50 -26.92
CA THR A 32 15.17 4.64 -26.15
C THR A 32 15.63 5.25 -24.84
N VAL A 33 15.49 6.57 -24.64
CA VAL A 33 15.71 7.20 -23.33
C VAL A 33 14.62 6.67 -22.38
N PRO A 34 15.00 5.91 -21.32
CA PRO A 34 14.05 5.53 -20.30
C PRO A 34 13.45 6.82 -19.79
N ALA A 35 12.12 6.94 -19.91
CA ALA A 35 11.47 8.19 -19.59
C ALA A 35 11.89 8.63 -18.18
N ALA A 36 12.27 9.90 -18.02
CA ALA A 36 12.87 10.41 -16.78
C ALA A 36 11.99 10.18 -15.54
N TYR A 37 10.70 9.86 -15.72
CA TYR A 37 9.77 9.51 -14.67
C TYR A 37 9.91 8.09 -14.11
N TYR A 38 10.64 7.17 -14.76
CA TYR A 38 10.74 5.77 -14.32
C TYR A 38 11.38 5.63 -12.94
N SER A 39 12.38 6.45 -12.61
CA SER A 39 13.01 6.42 -11.28
C SER A 39 12.02 6.85 -10.20
N SER A 40 11.27 7.93 -10.42
CA SER A 40 10.22 8.41 -9.51
C SER A 40 9.07 7.41 -9.37
N LEU A 41 8.64 6.79 -10.47
CA LEU A 41 7.61 5.75 -10.44
C LEU A 41 8.07 4.51 -9.66
N THR A 42 9.32 4.10 -9.86
CA THR A 42 9.92 2.97 -9.14
C THR A 42 10.05 3.27 -7.65
N GLN A 43 10.47 4.48 -7.28
CA GLN A 43 10.51 4.94 -5.89
C GLN A 43 9.12 4.95 -5.26
N ALA A 44 8.12 5.50 -5.95
CA ALA A 44 6.73 5.48 -5.47
C ALA A 44 6.20 4.06 -5.26
N ASN A 45 6.57 3.12 -6.13
CA ASN A 45 6.17 1.72 -6.01
C ASN A 45 6.83 1.02 -4.81
N TYR A 46 8.14 1.23 -4.60
CA TYR A 46 8.82 0.69 -3.41
C TYR A 46 8.26 1.30 -2.14
N LEU A 47 8.05 2.61 -2.13
CA LEU A 47 7.45 3.29 -1.00
C LEU A 47 6.06 2.74 -0.68
N ALA A 48 5.23 2.50 -1.69
CA ALA A 48 3.90 1.95 -1.49
C ALA A 48 3.94 0.53 -0.90
N LYS A 49 4.83 -0.32 -1.40
CA LYS A 49 5.00 -1.69 -0.91
C LYS A 49 5.55 -1.75 0.51
N ASP A 50 6.63 -1.02 0.76
CA ASP A 50 7.33 -1.03 2.05
C ASP A 50 6.46 -0.41 3.13
N THR A 51 5.72 0.66 2.82
CA THR A 51 4.75 1.26 3.74
C THR A 51 3.61 0.29 4.07
N LEU A 52 3.01 -0.33 3.05
CA LEU A 52 1.91 -1.28 3.27
C LEU A 52 2.38 -2.50 4.08
N LEU A 53 3.57 -3.02 3.79
CA LEU A 53 4.17 -4.11 4.55
C LEU A 53 4.47 -3.72 5.99
N ALA A 54 5.02 -2.52 6.21
CA ALA A 54 5.30 -2.01 7.55
C ALA A 54 4.01 -1.87 8.36
N LEU A 55 2.94 -1.33 7.78
CA LEU A 55 1.65 -1.21 8.45
C LEU A 55 1.04 -2.57 8.79
N ALA A 56 1.13 -3.53 7.88
CA ALA A 56 0.57 -4.86 8.08
C ALA A 56 1.34 -5.71 9.10
N THR A 57 2.63 -5.41 9.35
CA THR A 57 3.48 -6.22 10.22
C THR A 57 3.83 -5.55 11.55
N THR A 58 3.66 -4.23 11.67
CA THR A 58 3.94 -3.51 12.91
C THR A 58 2.70 -3.50 13.79
N THR A 59 2.83 -4.04 15.00
CA THR A 59 1.79 -4.01 16.02
C THR A 59 1.93 -2.78 16.92
N ALA A 60 0.79 -2.27 17.37
CA ALA A 60 0.75 -1.21 18.37
C ALA A 60 1.12 -1.75 19.75
N GLY A 61 2.04 -1.06 20.41
CA GLY A 61 2.33 -1.25 21.82
C GLY A 61 1.33 -0.53 22.73
N GLU A 62 1.47 -0.75 24.02
CA GLU A 62 0.69 -0.08 25.07
C GLU A 62 0.78 1.45 24.93
N GLY A 63 -0.36 2.14 24.96
CA GLY A 63 -0.43 3.60 24.87
C GLY A 63 -0.36 4.18 23.45
N ALA A 64 -0.45 3.35 22.41
CA ALA A 64 -0.54 3.81 21.03
C ALA A 64 -1.81 4.68 20.81
N ALA A 65 -1.64 5.86 20.22
CA ALA A 65 -2.77 6.77 19.97
C ALA A 65 -3.59 6.29 18.77
N HIS A 66 -4.91 6.15 18.93
CA HIS A 66 -5.83 5.68 17.87
C HIS A 66 -5.61 4.22 17.46
N CYS A 67 -5.09 3.38 18.35
CA CYS A 67 -4.87 1.96 18.09
C CYS A 67 -4.92 1.18 19.39
N SER A 68 -5.55 0.00 19.38
CA SER A 68 -5.57 -0.89 20.54
C SER A 68 -4.26 -1.67 20.61
N GLU A 69 -3.85 -2.07 21.82
CA GLU A 69 -2.66 -2.90 22.00
C GLU A 69 -2.82 -4.23 21.23
N GLY A 70 -1.76 -4.64 20.52
CA GLY A 70 -1.76 -5.89 19.75
C GLY A 70 -2.40 -5.81 18.36
N GLN A 71 -3.16 -4.76 18.04
CA GLN A 71 -3.61 -4.51 16.66
C GLN A 71 -2.44 -4.10 15.77
N THR A 72 -2.51 -4.43 14.48
CA THR A 72 -1.53 -3.90 13.51
C THR A 72 -1.83 -2.43 13.22
N TYR A 73 -0.82 -1.66 12.83
CA TYR A 73 -1.07 -0.29 12.37
C TYR A 73 -2.02 -0.25 11.17
N LEU A 74 -2.06 -1.30 10.35
CA LEU A 74 -3.01 -1.40 9.26
C LEU A 74 -4.47 -1.55 9.76
N ASP A 75 -4.73 -2.35 10.79
CA ASP A 75 -6.06 -2.42 11.44
C ASP A 75 -6.52 -1.02 11.87
N CYS A 76 -5.64 -0.34 12.60
CA CYS A 76 -5.94 0.95 13.19
C CYS A 76 -6.19 2.02 12.13
N VAL A 77 -5.48 1.95 11.01
CA VAL A 77 -5.69 2.83 9.85
C VAL A 77 -7.03 2.56 9.16
N ILE A 78 -7.43 1.30 9.05
CA ILE A 78 -8.72 0.91 8.45
C ILE A 78 -9.88 1.33 9.36
N GLU A 79 -9.71 1.23 10.69
CA GLU A 79 -10.72 1.58 11.69
C GLU A 79 -10.83 3.09 11.95
N ASP A 80 -9.71 3.81 12.01
CA ASP A 80 -9.65 5.25 12.25
C ASP A 80 -8.79 5.97 11.20
N LYS A 81 -9.43 6.81 10.38
CA LYS A 81 -8.76 7.66 9.38
C LYS A 81 -7.65 8.54 9.98
N LYS A 82 -7.76 8.92 11.26
CA LYS A 82 -6.73 9.73 11.96
C LYS A 82 -5.46 8.93 12.23
N ALA A 83 -5.55 7.61 12.39
CA ALA A 83 -4.40 6.73 12.56
C ALA A 83 -3.50 6.76 11.32
N ALA A 84 -4.07 6.88 10.11
CA ALA A 84 -3.31 7.03 8.87
C ALA A 84 -2.32 8.20 8.92
N ARG A 85 -2.77 9.35 9.44
CA ARG A 85 -1.91 10.52 9.59
C ARG A 85 -0.77 10.28 10.57
N ILE A 86 -1.01 9.53 11.64
CA ILE A 86 -0.04 9.30 12.73
C ILE A 86 1.00 8.25 12.33
N TYR A 87 0.56 7.14 11.75
CA TYR A 87 1.43 6.00 11.48
C TYR A 87 2.13 6.03 10.11
N ILE A 88 1.68 6.89 9.19
CA ILE A 88 2.17 6.91 7.81
C ILE A 88 2.76 8.27 7.44
N GLY A 89 2.04 9.33 7.76
CA GLY A 89 2.41 10.70 7.43
C GLY A 89 3.39 11.31 8.42
N SER A 90 4.00 12.43 8.03
CA SER A 90 4.70 13.29 8.99
C SER A 90 3.68 14.18 9.70
N LYS A 91 3.77 14.29 11.04
CA LYS A 91 2.99 15.29 11.78
C LYS A 91 3.43 16.70 11.33
N GLY A 92 2.48 17.46 10.81
CA GLY A 92 2.63 18.91 10.69
C GLY A 92 2.79 19.49 12.10
N GLN A 93 3.91 20.16 12.35
CA GLN A 93 4.38 20.57 13.66
C GLN A 93 3.40 21.52 14.39
N GLU A 94 2.82 21.06 15.50
CA GLU A 94 2.61 21.85 16.73
C GLU A 94 2.74 20.89 17.93
N GLY A 95 3.95 20.74 18.50
CA GLY A 95 4.06 20.26 19.89
C GLY A 95 4.83 18.98 20.21
N GLY A 96 5.67 18.45 19.31
CA GLY A 96 6.75 17.53 19.72
C GLY A 96 6.65 16.09 19.24
N TYR A 97 7.85 15.53 19.07
CA TYR A 97 8.26 14.28 18.42
C TYR A 97 8.28 14.34 16.89
N ASP A 98 9.51 14.42 16.35
CA ASP A 98 9.89 14.04 14.98
C ASP A 98 9.54 12.56 14.78
N GLU A 99 8.26 12.27 14.52
CA GLU A 99 7.81 10.90 14.26
C GLU A 99 8.14 10.54 12.81
N SER A 100 8.94 9.48 12.66
CA SER A 100 9.36 8.86 11.42
C SER A 100 8.20 8.69 10.44
N ALA A 101 8.13 9.53 9.41
CA ALA A 101 7.16 9.36 8.33
C ALA A 101 7.59 8.19 7.44
N LEU A 102 6.72 7.18 7.30
CA LEU A 102 6.92 6.11 6.32
C LEU A 102 6.91 6.68 4.90
N VAL A 103 6.10 7.73 4.66
CA VAL A 103 6.01 8.43 3.37
C VAL A 103 6.61 9.84 3.48
N PRO A 104 7.75 10.12 2.80
CA PRO A 104 8.33 11.46 2.78
C PRO A 104 7.36 12.53 2.28
N ALA A 105 7.45 13.74 2.85
CA ALA A 105 6.54 14.86 2.57
C ALA A 105 6.50 15.31 1.08
N GLN A 106 7.49 14.93 0.26
CA GLN A 106 7.43 15.18 -1.18
C GLN A 106 6.37 14.34 -1.91
N PHE A 107 5.83 13.28 -1.30
CA PHE A 107 4.80 12.43 -1.86
C PHE A 107 3.45 12.63 -1.14
N GLY A 108 2.37 12.52 -1.91
CA GLY A 108 1.03 12.29 -1.38
C GLY A 108 0.71 10.79 -1.37
N TYR A 109 -0.27 10.39 -0.57
CA TYR A 109 -0.72 9.00 -0.54
C TYR A 109 -2.21 8.87 -0.30
N LYS A 110 -2.74 7.71 -0.70
CA LYS A 110 -4.13 7.33 -0.52
C LYS A 110 -4.24 5.84 -0.16
N ILE A 111 -5.15 5.52 0.73
CA ILE A 111 -5.47 4.17 1.19
C ILE A 111 -6.91 3.88 0.87
N GLU A 112 -7.14 2.74 0.24
CA GLU A 112 -8.47 2.28 -0.16
C GLU A 112 -8.64 0.81 0.23
N THR A 113 -9.85 0.45 0.63
CA THR A 113 -10.27 -0.95 0.78
C THR A 113 -11.20 -1.31 -0.35
N LEU A 114 -11.14 -2.56 -0.81
CA LEU A 114 -12.13 -3.09 -1.72
C LEU A 114 -13.34 -3.52 -0.89
N ASP A 115 -14.45 -2.84 -1.07
CA ASP A 115 -15.72 -3.18 -0.43
C ASP A 115 -16.49 -4.10 -1.38
N PHE A 116 -16.78 -5.31 -0.89
CA PHE A 116 -17.69 -6.22 -1.57
C PHE A 116 -19.09 -5.91 -1.07
N SER A 117 -20.00 -5.50 -1.96
CA SER A 117 -21.41 -5.40 -1.58
C SER A 117 -21.91 -6.80 -1.26
N GLU A 118 -22.28 -7.05 -0.01
CA GLU A 118 -23.03 -8.24 0.38
C GLU A 118 -24.46 -8.15 -0.19
N GLY A 119 -24.60 -8.47 -1.47
CA GLY A 119 -25.90 -8.80 -2.05
C GLY A 119 -26.21 -10.27 -1.76
N ASP A 120 -27.32 -10.55 -1.09
CA ASP A 120 -27.95 -11.88 -0.94
C ASP A 120 -27.02 -13.06 -0.55
N GLY A 121 -25.85 -12.81 0.06
CA GLY A 121 -24.89 -13.82 0.48
C GLY A 121 -23.97 -14.37 -0.62
N GLU A 122 -24.00 -13.81 -1.84
CA GLU A 122 -23.01 -14.12 -2.89
C GLU A 122 -22.05 -12.94 -3.06
N ILE A 123 -20.74 -13.22 -2.97
CA ILE A 123 -19.70 -12.22 -3.24
C ILE A 123 -19.70 -11.93 -4.74
N ASN A 124 -20.30 -10.81 -5.15
CA ASN A 124 -20.30 -10.38 -6.54
C ASN A 124 -19.10 -9.46 -6.83
N PHE A 125 -18.10 -10.00 -7.52
CA PHE A 125 -16.91 -9.23 -7.91
C PHE A 125 -17.20 -8.12 -8.93
N SER A 126 -18.34 -8.16 -9.65
CA SER A 126 -18.70 -7.10 -10.60
C SER A 126 -19.05 -5.78 -9.91
N ASP A 127 -19.47 -5.85 -8.65
CA ASP A 127 -20.00 -4.73 -7.88
C ASP A 127 -19.00 -4.27 -6.82
N ALA A 128 -17.78 -4.85 -6.82
CA ALA A 128 -16.72 -4.48 -5.92
C ALA A 128 -16.25 -3.05 -6.22
N ASP A 129 -16.36 -2.16 -5.22
CA ASP A 129 -15.95 -0.77 -5.34
C ASP A 129 -14.81 -0.45 -4.36
N TRP A 130 -13.95 0.48 -4.78
CA TRP A 130 -12.87 0.94 -3.93
C TRP A 130 -13.38 2.04 -3.02
N SER A 131 -13.41 1.73 -1.74
CA SER A 131 -13.79 2.65 -0.68
C SER A 131 -12.58 3.37 -0.13
N GLU A 132 -12.64 4.69 -0.08
CA GLU A 132 -11.53 5.51 0.40
C GLU A 132 -11.47 5.51 1.93
N VAL A 133 -10.40 4.91 2.45
CA VAL A 133 -10.08 4.97 3.87
C VAL A 133 -9.50 6.35 4.18
N TYR A 134 -8.43 6.74 3.50
CA TYR A 134 -7.75 8.00 3.77
C TYR A 134 -7.02 8.54 2.53
N ASN A 135 -7.07 9.86 2.32
CA ASN A 135 -6.39 10.54 1.23
C ASN A 135 -5.72 11.84 1.71
N THR A 136 -4.41 11.97 1.50
CA THR A 136 -3.69 13.16 1.97
C THR A 136 -4.07 14.43 1.22
N ALA A 137 -4.61 14.32 0.01
CA ALA A 137 -5.10 15.48 -0.74
C ALA A 137 -6.24 16.22 0.00
N ASP A 138 -7.06 15.47 0.73
CA ASP A 138 -8.26 15.96 1.41
C ASP A 138 -8.00 16.32 2.88
N ASP A 139 -6.84 15.95 3.45
CA ASP A 139 -6.47 16.31 4.82
C ASP A 139 -5.66 17.62 4.89
N PRO A 140 -6.23 18.74 5.36
CA PRO A 140 -5.52 20.01 5.49
C PRO A 140 -4.39 19.99 6.54
N GLN A 141 -4.39 19.03 7.46
CA GLN A 141 -3.39 18.89 8.52
C GLN A 141 -2.24 17.97 8.13
N SER A 142 -2.31 17.32 6.97
CA SER A 142 -1.26 16.42 6.50
C SER A 142 -0.08 17.20 5.92
N ALA A 143 1.14 16.92 6.40
CA ALA A 143 2.37 17.40 5.74
C ALA A 143 2.56 16.80 4.33
N ASN A 144 1.84 15.70 4.03
CA ASN A 144 1.79 15.03 2.74
C ASN A 144 0.63 15.52 1.85
N LYS A 145 0.03 16.69 2.14
CA LYS A 145 -1.03 17.27 1.31
C LYS A 145 -0.49 17.61 -0.08
N LYS A 146 -0.73 16.70 -1.01
CA LYS A 146 -0.38 16.81 -2.43
C LYS A 146 -1.61 16.41 -3.24
N GLU A 147 -1.75 16.99 -4.41
CA GLU A 147 -2.73 16.54 -5.39
C GLU A 147 -2.03 15.65 -6.41
N TYR A 148 -2.76 14.67 -6.95
CA TYR A 148 -2.24 13.84 -8.03
C TYR A 148 -2.10 14.67 -9.31
N HIS A 149 -0.87 14.80 -9.82
CA HIS A 149 -0.64 15.55 -11.06
C HIS A 149 -0.10 14.69 -12.20
N LYS A 150 0.82 13.74 -11.93
CA LYS A 150 1.50 13.03 -13.03
C LYS A 150 1.70 11.54 -12.78
N LEU A 151 2.26 11.17 -11.63
CA LEU A 151 2.72 9.81 -11.38
C LEU A 151 2.04 9.25 -10.14
N LYS A 152 1.58 8.01 -10.26
CA LYS A 152 1.08 7.23 -9.13
C LYS A 152 1.55 5.79 -9.25
N ALA A 153 1.85 5.18 -8.12
CA ALA A 153 2.12 3.76 -8.00
C ALA A 153 1.27 3.20 -6.86
N ALA A 154 0.76 1.99 -7.03
CA ALA A 154 -0.09 1.34 -6.04
C ALA A 154 0.44 -0.04 -5.69
N ALA A 155 0.44 -0.35 -4.40
CA ALA A 155 0.64 -1.69 -3.85
C ALA A 155 -0.69 -2.23 -3.35
N HIS A 156 -0.86 -3.54 -3.46
CA HIS A 156 -2.06 -4.24 -2.98
C HIS A 156 -1.63 -5.34 -2.02
N ALA A 157 -2.40 -5.53 -0.96
CA ALA A 157 -2.25 -6.65 -0.04
C ALA A 157 -3.63 -7.23 0.27
N LEU A 158 -3.69 -8.56 0.38
CA LEU A 158 -4.81 -9.21 1.03
C LEU A 158 -4.55 -9.15 2.53
N TYR A 159 -5.47 -8.55 3.25
CA TYR A 159 -5.38 -8.32 4.67
C TYR A 159 -6.43 -9.15 5.40
N PHE A 160 -6.02 -9.80 6.48
CA PHE A 160 -6.89 -10.56 7.37
C PHE A 160 -6.81 -9.92 8.75
N GLY A 161 -7.93 -9.40 9.24
CA GLY A 161 -8.02 -8.75 10.54
C GLY A 161 -9.06 -9.43 11.42
N TYR A 162 -9.01 -9.09 12.70
CA TYR A 162 -10.01 -9.51 13.69
C TYR A 162 -10.63 -8.25 14.29
N SER A 163 -11.94 -8.26 14.47
CA SER A 163 -12.65 -7.10 15.07
C SER A 163 -12.29 -6.87 16.54
N GLN A 164 -11.67 -7.86 17.19
CA GLN A 164 -11.09 -7.75 18.52
C GLN A 164 -9.72 -8.43 18.49
N ALA A 165 -8.71 -7.77 19.07
CA ALA A 165 -7.41 -8.40 19.27
C ALA A 165 -7.62 -9.67 20.13
N PRO A 166 -7.05 -10.82 19.74
CA PRO A 166 -7.19 -12.03 20.55
C PRO A 166 -6.69 -11.74 21.95
N GLU A 167 -7.55 -11.91 22.96
CA GLU A 167 -7.16 -11.65 24.35
C GLU A 167 -5.95 -12.52 24.68
N GLY A 168 -4.85 -11.87 25.06
CA GLY A 168 -3.64 -12.52 25.55
C GLY A 168 -3.84 -13.08 26.95
N GLY A 169 -4.81 -13.99 27.12
CA GLY A 169 -5.01 -14.78 28.32
C GLY A 169 -4.45 -16.19 28.15
N GLU A 170 -4.06 -16.85 29.24
CA GLU A 170 -3.57 -18.25 29.29
C GLU A 170 -4.54 -19.28 28.65
N GLU A 171 -5.76 -18.85 28.28
CA GLU A 171 -6.83 -19.69 27.74
C GLU A 171 -7.04 -19.55 26.21
N SER A 172 -6.21 -18.79 25.49
CA SER A 172 -6.30 -18.75 24.02
C SER A 172 -5.99 -20.13 23.42
N PRO A 173 -6.91 -20.76 22.65
CA PRO A 173 -6.65 -22.06 22.03
C PRO A 173 -5.53 -22.00 20.99
N LEU A 174 -5.08 -20.81 20.59
CA LEU A 174 -4.01 -20.56 19.63
C LEU A 174 -2.73 -20.03 20.29
N HIS A 175 -2.44 -20.44 21.54
CA HIS A 175 -1.13 -20.18 22.16
C HIS A 175 0.00 -20.81 21.34
N TYR A 176 0.82 -19.97 20.71
CA TYR A 176 2.10 -20.40 20.16
C TYR A 176 3.04 -20.71 21.33
N VAL A 177 3.30 -21.99 21.60
CA VAL A 177 4.36 -22.39 22.52
C VAL A 177 5.72 -22.06 21.87
N SER A 178 6.24 -20.86 22.13
CA SER A 178 7.63 -20.55 21.79
C SER A 178 8.53 -21.31 22.76
N CYS A 179 9.11 -22.42 22.32
CA CYS A 179 10.08 -23.17 23.11
C CYS A 179 11.31 -22.29 23.35
N GLY A 180 11.47 -21.77 24.57
CA GLY A 180 12.67 -21.06 24.99
C GLY A 180 13.78 -22.03 25.35
N GLY A 181 14.90 -22.00 24.62
CA GLY A 181 16.12 -22.75 24.93
C GLY A 181 16.88 -23.24 23.70
N GLU A 182 18.20 -23.38 23.81
CA GLU A 182 19.01 -24.06 22.81
C GLU A 182 18.64 -25.56 22.80
N TYR A 183 17.98 -26.01 21.72
CA TYR A 183 17.72 -27.42 21.38
C TYR A 183 16.66 -28.20 22.18
N THR A 184 15.49 -27.60 22.46
CA THR A 184 14.31 -28.41 22.83
C THR A 184 13.42 -28.66 21.60
N ILE A 185 13.28 -29.93 21.21
CA ILE A 185 12.24 -30.34 20.24
C ILE A 185 10.91 -30.19 20.97
N CYS A 186 10.09 -29.23 20.53
CA CYS A 186 8.74 -29.07 21.06
C CYS A 186 7.97 -30.38 20.83
N SER A 187 7.28 -30.88 21.87
CA SER A 187 6.30 -31.95 21.69
C SER A 187 5.34 -31.51 20.60
N TRP A 188 5.09 -32.39 19.63
CA TRP A 188 4.11 -32.16 18.56
C TRP A 188 2.82 -31.62 19.18
N PRO A 189 2.22 -30.54 18.65
CA PRO A 189 0.93 -30.10 19.13
C PRO A 189 -0.03 -31.30 19.03
N GLU A 190 -0.73 -31.61 20.12
CA GLU A 190 -1.73 -32.67 20.08
C GLU A 190 -2.70 -32.35 18.94
N PRO A 191 -3.12 -33.35 18.15
CA PRO A 191 -4.04 -33.12 17.05
C PRO A 191 -5.28 -32.42 17.61
N PHE A 192 -5.53 -31.21 17.09
CA PHE A 192 -6.71 -30.40 17.39
C PHE A 192 -7.96 -31.25 17.18
N ILE A 193 -8.50 -31.80 18.26
CA ILE A 193 -9.90 -32.20 18.27
C ILE A 193 -10.63 -30.91 18.62
N TYR A 194 -11.29 -30.33 17.62
CA TYR A 194 -12.17 -29.18 17.77
C TYR A 194 -13.36 -29.59 18.65
N TYR A 195 -13.13 -29.68 19.95
CA TYR A 195 -14.19 -29.55 20.93
C TYR A 195 -14.34 -28.06 21.14
N GLY A 196 -15.42 -27.49 20.60
CA GLY A 196 -15.82 -26.13 20.98
C GLY A 196 -15.82 -26.04 22.49
N SER A 197 -14.85 -25.32 23.04
CA SER A 197 -14.83 -25.01 24.47
C SER A 197 -15.93 -23.99 24.68
N TYR A 198 -17.09 -24.48 25.08
CA TYR A 198 -18.13 -23.65 25.64
C TYR A 198 -17.57 -23.07 26.93
N ASP A 199 -17.45 -21.74 27.01
CA ASP A 199 -17.50 -21.11 28.32
C ASP A 199 -18.86 -21.45 28.95
N HIS A 200 -18.98 -21.32 30.27
CA HIS A 200 -20.24 -21.62 30.95
C HIS A 200 -21.36 -20.60 30.65
N GLU A 201 -21.13 -19.64 29.74
CA GLU A 201 -22.03 -18.52 29.41
C GLU A 201 -22.51 -18.51 27.94
N GLY A 202 -22.00 -19.41 27.08
CA GLY A 202 -22.43 -19.55 25.70
C GLY A 202 -21.80 -18.56 24.70
N ASN A 203 -20.70 -17.90 25.04
CA ASN A 203 -19.97 -17.02 24.11
C ASN A 203 -18.84 -17.80 23.42
N THR A 204 -18.95 -17.95 22.10
CA THR A 204 -18.01 -18.72 21.27
C THR A 204 -16.84 -17.91 20.70
N ASP A 205 -16.78 -16.61 20.93
CA ASP A 205 -15.81 -15.74 20.26
C ASP A 205 -14.69 -15.31 21.21
N ILE A 206 -13.68 -16.17 21.36
CA ILE A 206 -12.36 -15.81 21.89
C ILE A 206 -11.61 -14.91 20.88
N VAL A 207 -12.12 -14.83 19.65
CA VAL A 207 -11.66 -13.97 18.57
C VAL A 207 -12.90 -13.34 17.96
N GLY A 208 -13.03 -12.01 18.00
CA GLY A 208 -14.16 -11.34 17.34
C GLY A 208 -14.20 -11.63 15.83
N ASP A 209 -15.33 -11.31 15.17
CA ASP A 209 -15.56 -11.51 13.74
C ASP A 209 -14.28 -11.30 12.89
N ALA A 210 -13.78 -12.40 12.32
CA ALA A 210 -12.64 -12.37 11.41
C ALA A 210 -13.09 -11.79 10.07
N TYR A 211 -12.35 -10.82 9.55
CA TYR A 211 -12.65 -10.20 8.27
C TYR A 211 -11.45 -10.27 7.33
N SER A 212 -11.73 -10.28 6.03
CA SER A 212 -10.69 -10.13 5.01
C SER A 212 -11.00 -8.94 4.13
N ARG A 213 -9.99 -8.14 3.82
CA ARG A 213 -10.10 -6.96 2.94
C ARG A 213 -8.94 -6.93 1.97
N VAL A 214 -9.20 -6.50 0.74
CA VAL A 214 -8.11 -6.13 -0.17
C VAL A 214 -7.80 -4.67 0.08
N VAL A 215 -6.57 -4.38 0.50
CA VAL A 215 -6.11 -3.01 0.73
C VAL A 215 -5.26 -2.56 -0.44
N ARG A 216 -5.49 -1.34 -0.91
CA ARG A 216 -4.67 -0.64 -1.89
C ARG A 216 -4.03 0.58 -1.25
N PHE A 217 -2.70 0.62 -1.28
CA PHE A 217 -1.93 1.79 -0.88
C PHE A 217 -1.33 2.45 -2.12
N THR A 218 -1.71 3.70 -2.39
CA THR A 218 -1.27 4.47 -3.55
C THR A 218 -0.37 5.61 -3.11
N VAL A 219 0.82 5.72 -3.70
CA VAL A 219 1.74 6.86 -3.56
C VAL A 219 1.74 7.66 -4.85
N TYR A 220 1.72 8.99 -4.75
CA TYR A 220 1.71 9.88 -5.89
C TYR A 220 2.53 11.16 -5.69
N THR A 221 2.87 11.80 -6.81
CA THR A 221 3.61 13.08 -6.90
C THR A 221 2.87 14.10 -7.76
#